data_AF-A0A357R5H6-F1
#
_entry.id   AF-A0A357R5H6-F1
#
_cell.length_a   1.000
_cell.length_b   1.000
_cell.length_c   1.000
_cell.angle_alpha   90.00
_cell.angle_beta   90.00
_cell.angle_gamma   90.00
#
_symmetry.space_group_name_H-M   'P 1'
#
loop_
_entity.id
_entity.type
_entity.pdbx_description
1 polymer ?
#
loop_
_entity_poly.entity_id
_entity_poly.type
_entity_poly.pdbx_seq_one_letter_code
_entity_poly.pdbx_strand_id
1 'polypeptide(L)'
;TDPGIDDALALIAAVSCREAEVLGVSVVAGNLPLETVTANASAILAFLDSPARVYPGATGPLYGKLQDASDIHGPGGLGGWRLKPDPNRVACC
;
A
#
# COMPACT_ATOMS: atom_id res chain seq x y z
N THR A 1 -5.54 -0.34 -4.35
CA THR A 1 -4.15 -0.83 -4.54
C THR A 1 -3.84 -1.79 -3.41
N ASP A 2 -2.99 -2.77 -3.64
CA ASP A 2 -2.60 -3.80 -2.69
C ASP A 2 -1.07 -3.90 -2.64
N PRO A 3 -0.38 -2.83 -2.17
CA PRO A 3 1.03 -2.55 -2.39
C PRO A 3 1.98 -3.73 -2.58
N GLY A 4 2.16 -4.10 -3.85
CA GLY A 4 3.32 -4.79 -4.39
C GLY A 4 4.37 -3.81 -4.92
N ILE A 5 5.32 -4.33 -5.72
CA ILE A 5 6.43 -3.56 -6.29
C ILE A 5 5.93 -2.53 -7.32
N ASP A 6 5.00 -2.94 -8.17
CA ASP A 6 4.37 -2.14 -9.21
C ASP A 6 3.44 -1.07 -8.63
N ASP A 7 2.66 -1.40 -7.59
CA ASP A 7 1.87 -0.42 -6.83
C ASP A 7 2.75 0.64 -6.16
N ALA A 8 3.91 0.24 -5.61
CA ALA A 8 4.84 1.19 -5.02
C ALA A 8 5.36 2.17 -6.07
N LEU A 9 5.71 1.68 -7.27
CA LEU A 9 6.10 2.54 -8.37
C LEU A 9 4.96 3.47 -8.82
N ALA A 10 3.74 2.97 -8.90
CA ALA A 10 2.56 3.77 -9.24
C ALA A 10 2.30 4.88 -8.21
N LEU A 11 2.43 4.58 -6.90
CA LEU A 11 2.32 5.55 -5.82
C LEU A 11 3.40 6.63 -5.90
N ILE A 12 4.66 6.24 -6.15
CA ILE A 12 5.77 7.18 -6.33
C ILE A 12 5.48 8.12 -7.51
N ALA A 13 5.05 7.57 -8.64
CA ALA A 13 4.70 8.34 -9.82
C ALA A 13 3.55 9.31 -9.56
N ALA A 14 2.47 8.85 -8.92
CA ALA A 14 1.30 9.65 -8.61
C ALA A 14 1.61 10.80 -7.65
N VAL A 15 2.37 10.54 -6.57
CA VAL A 15 2.77 11.56 -5.59
C VAL A 15 3.76 12.57 -6.18
N SER A 16 4.61 12.14 -7.11
CA SER A 16 5.63 13.01 -7.73
C SER A 16 5.09 13.84 -8.91
N CYS A 17 3.89 13.53 -9.39
CA CYS A 17 3.24 14.22 -10.50
C CYS A 17 2.68 15.57 -10.03
N ARG A 18 3.09 16.69 -10.65
CA ARG A 18 2.65 18.03 -10.23
C ARG A 18 1.24 18.38 -10.70
N GLU A 19 0.79 17.69 -11.74
CA GLU A 19 -0.51 17.84 -12.37
C GLU A 19 -1.60 17.01 -11.66
N ALA A 20 -1.23 16.20 -10.67
CA ALA A 20 -2.14 15.36 -9.90
C ALA A 20 -2.00 15.63 -8.40
N GLU A 21 -3.12 15.57 -7.69
CA GLU A 21 -3.16 15.63 -6.23
C GLU A 21 -3.65 14.30 -5.68
N VAL A 22 -2.84 13.64 -4.85
CA VAL A 22 -3.23 12.40 -4.18
C VAL A 22 -4.01 12.74 -2.91
N LEU A 23 -5.35 12.64 -3.00
CA LEU A 23 -6.24 12.91 -1.86
C LEU A 23 -6.15 11.84 -0.76
N GLY A 24 -5.80 10.62 -1.13
CA GLY A 24 -5.72 9.47 -0.23
C GLY A 24 -5.48 8.17 -0.98
N VAL A 25 -5.10 7.13 -0.24
CA VAL A 25 -4.78 5.80 -0.79
C VAL A 25 -5.66 4.75 -0.13
N SER A 26 -6.60 4.19 -0.87
CA SER A 26 -7.39 3.04 -0.40
C SER A 26 -6.65 1.73 -0.67
N VAL A 27 -6.49 0.91 0.37
CA VAL A 27 -5.81 -0.38 0.29
C VAL A 27 -6.76 -1.55 0.49
N VAL A 28 -6.52 -2.66 -0.19
CA VAL A 28 -7.30 -3.91 -0.06
C VAL A 28 -6.35 -5.09 0.04
N ALA A 29 -6.76 -6.19 0.68
CA ALA A 29 -6.00 -7.42 0.64
C ALA A 29 -5.99 -8.01 -0.78
N GLY A 30 -4.83 -8.48 -1.22
CA GLY A 30 -4.61 -9.01 -2.56
C GLY A 30 -3.27 -9.73 -2.61
N ASN A 31 -2.24 -9.06 -3.14
CA ASN A 31 -0.85 -9.53 -3.15
C ASN A 31 -0.38 -10.05 -1.78
N LEU A 32 -0.81 -9.37 -0.71
CA LEU A 32 -0.52 -9.70 0.68
C LEU A 32 -1.74 -9.41 1.59
N PRO A 33 -1.75 -9.90 2.84
CA PRO A 33 -2.77 -9.55 3.83
C PRO A 33 -2.92 -8.04 4.03
N LEU A 34 -4.13 -7.60 4.39
CA LEU A 34 -4.49 -6.17 4.50
C LEU A 34 -3.53 -5.41 5.42
N GLU A 35 -3.12 -6.02 6.53
CA GLU A 35 -2.22 -5.39 7.49
C GLU A 35 -0.86 -5.04 6.85
N THR A 36 -0.35 -5.93 5.99
CA THR A 36 0.95 -5.76 5.35
C THR A 36 0.89 -4.71 4.25
N VAL A 37 -0.13 -4.76 3.39
CA VAL A 37 -0.30 -3.76 2.32
C VAL A 37 -0.63 -2.37 2.88
N THR A 38 -1.33 -2.30 4.01
CA THR A 38 -1.57 -1.03 4.74
C THR A 38 -0.26 -0.46 5.28
N ALA A 39 0.56 -1.30 5.93
CA ALA A 39 1.87 -0.91 6.42
C ALA A 39 2.77 -0.40 5.27
N ASN A 40 2.82 -1.14 4.15
CA ASN A 40 3.58 -0.76 2.97
C ASN A 40 3.14 0.60 2.40
N ALA A 41 1.83 0.81 2.18
CA ALA A 41 1.32 2.09 1.70
C ALA A 41 1.70 3.24 2.64
N SER A 42 1.53 3.07 3.96
CA SER A 42 1.88 4.12 4.92
C SER A 42 3.37 4.43 4.91
N ALA A 43 4.22 3.41 4.75
CA ALA A 43 5.66 3.55 4.71
C ALA A 43 6.12 4.27 3.43
N ILE A 44 5.50 3.97 2.29
CA ILE A 44 5.78 4.63 1.00
C ILE A 44 5.38 6.11 1.08
N LEU A 45 4.19 6.43 1.58
CA LEU A 45 3.76 7.83 1.72
C LEU A 45 4.64 8.61 2.71
N ALA A 46 5.08 7.97 3.79
CA ALA A 46 6.04 8.56 4.73
C ALA A 46 7.41 8.80 4.09
N PHE A 47 7.91 7.86 3.31
CA PHE A 47 9.17 8.00 2.58
C PHE A 47 9.13 9.15 1.55
N LEU A 48 7.98 9.37 0.92
CA LEU A 48 7.78 10.44 -0.06
C LEU A 48 7.39 11.79 0.55
N ASP A 49 7.31 11.87 1.89
CA ASP A 49 6.81 13.05 2.63
C ASP A 49 5.44 13.57 2.12
N SER A 50 4.62 12.68 1.57
CA SER A 50 3.30 13.03 1.06
C SER A 50 2.32 13.18 2.23
N PRO A 51 1.47 14.22 2.32
CA PRO A 51 0.51 14.35 3.42
C PRO A 51 -0.71 13.41 3.31
N ALA A 52 -0.82 12.63 2.24
CA ALA A 52 -1.96 11.75 1.99
C ALA A 52 -2.14 10.69 3.09
N ARG A 53 -3.39 10.29 3.32
CA ARG A 53 -3.75 9.22 4.27
C ARG A 53 -4.03 7.90 3.57
N VAL A 54 -3.78 6.80 4.29
CA VAL A 54 -4.11 5.44 3.88
C VAL A 54 -5.45 5.04 4.50
N TYR A 55 -6.33 4.46 3.70
CA TYR A 55 -7.66 4.01 4.10
C TYR A 55 -7.75 2.50 3.92
N PRO A 56 -7.67 1.70 5.00
CA PRO A 56 -7.82 0.25 4.92
C PRO A 56 -9.24 -0.13 4.47
N GLY A 57 -9.32 -0.98 3.45
CA GLY A 57 -10.56 -1.49 2.87
C GLY A 57 -10.80 -2.96 3.22
N ALA A 58 -11.18 -3.74 2.21
CA ALA A 58 -11.54 -5.14 2.39
C ALA A 58 -10.33 -6.03 2.74
N THR A 59 -10.52 -6.97 3.68
CA THR A 59 -9.52 -7.97 4.09
C THR A 59 -9.45 -9.19 3.17
N GLY A 60 -10.30 -9.26 2.14
CA GLY A 60 -10.33 -10.36 1.18
C GLY A 60 -11.40 -10.16 0.10
N PRO A 61 -11.52 -11.10 -0.84
CA PRO A 61 -12.50 -11.02 -1.91
C PRO A 61 -13.93 -11.19 -1.39
N LEU A 62 -14.91 -10.65 -2.13
CA LEU A 62 -16.34 -10.84 -1.80
C LEU A 62 -16.78 -12.31 -1.86
N TYR A 63 -16.13 -13.12 -2.70
CA TYR A 63 -16.37 -14.55 -2.83
C TYR A 63 -15.05 -15.28 -3.06
N GLY A 64 -14.94 -16.51 -2.54
CA GLY A 64 -13.76 -17.35 -2.64
C GLY A 64 -12.75 -17.12 -1.51
N LYS A 65 -11.55 -17.68 -1.68
CA LYS A 65 -10.43 -17.51 -0.74
C LYS A 65 -9.42 -16.53 -1.31
N LEU A 66 -8.86 -15.69 -0.45
CA LEU A 66 -7.68 -14.90 -0.81
C LEU A 66 -6.55 -15.86 -1.19
N GLN A 67 -5.96 -15.64 -2.36
CA GLN A 67 -4.71 -16.27 -2.77
C GLN A 67 -3.68 -15.14 -2.81
N ASP A 68 -2.70 -15.18 -1.91
CA ASP A 68 -1.63 -14.19 -1.89
C ASP A 68 -0.60 -14.48 -2.99
N ALA A 69 0.14 -13.44 -3.40
CA ALA A 69 1.18 -13.49 -4.42
C ALA A 69 2.57 -13.28 -3.80
N SER A 70 2.75 -13.76 -2.56
CA SER A 70 3.97 -13.54 -1.77
C SER A 70 5.25 -14.03 -2.48
N ASP A 71 5.15 -15.09 -3.29
CA ASP A 71 6.24 -15.65 -4.10
C ASP A 71 6.71 -14.72 -5.23
N ILE A 72 5.84 -13.80 -5.71
CA ILE A 72 6.15 -12.88 -6.82
C ILE A 72 6.81 -11.60 -6.30
N HIS A 73 6.31 -11.08 -5.18
CA HIS A 73 6.73 -9.77 -4.65
C HIS A 73 7.80 -9.85 -3.55
N GLY A 74 8.18 -11.05 -3.15
CA GLY A 74 9.21 -11.30 -2.16
C GLY A 74 8.80 -10.94 -0.72
N PRO A 75 9.69 -11.18 0.26
CA PRO A 75 9.37 -10.96 1.67
C PRO A 75 8.91 -9.53 1.96
N GLY A 76 7.68 -9.38 2.43
CA GLY A 76 7.08 -8.07 2.72
C GLY A 76 6.52 -7.30 1.52
N GLY A 77 6.54 -7.86 0.30
CA GLY A 77 5.82 -7.32 -0.87
C GLY A 77 6.53 -6.23 -1.66
N LEU A 78 7.67 -5.75 -1.18
CA LEU A 78 8.44 -4.67 -1.80
C LEU A 78 9.81 -5.14 -2.30
N GLY A 79 9.92 -6.39 -2.77
CA GLY A 79 11.15 -6.90 -3.37
C GLY A 79 12.35 -6.93 -2.40
N GLY A 80 12.09 -7.15 -1.10
CA GLY A 80 13.11 -7.18 -0.05
C GLY A 80 13.40 -5.83 0.62
N TRP A 81 12.78 -4.74 0.17
CA TRP A 81 12.88 -3.44 0.84
C TRP A 81 12.07 -3.43 2.14
N ARG A 82 12.63 -2.79 3.17
CA ARG A 82 11.96 -2.56 4.45
C ARG A 82 11.90 -1.07 4.74
N LEU A 83 10.75 -0.48 4.47
CA LEU A 83 10.44 0.89 4.88
C LEU A 83 9.76 0.88 6.25
N LYS A 84 9.96 1.94 7.03
CA LYS A 84 9.31 2.08 8.34
C LYS A 84 7.87 2.56 8.14
N PRO A 85 6.84 1.79 8.56
CA PRO A 85 5.46 2.26 8.51
C PRO A 85 5.22 3.48 9.38
N ASP A 86 4.25 4.30 9.00
CA ASP A 86 3.80 5.47 9.77
C ASP A 86 2.30 5.32 10.11
N PRO A 87 1.98 4.83 11.32
CA PRO A 87 0.59 4.64 11.75
C PRO A 87 -0.26 5.90 11.71
N ASN A 88 0.34 7.10 11.83
CA ASN A 88 -0.43 8.36 11.83
C ASN A 88 -1.07 8.63 10.46
N ARG A 89 -0.51 8.04 9.40
CA ARG A 89 -1.02 8.13 8.03
C ARG A 89 -2.21 7.21 7.80
N VAL A 90 -2.39 6.18 8.63
CA VAL A 90 -3.53 5.29 8.51
C VAL A 90 -4.75 5.97 9.13
N ALA A 91 -5.81 6.11 8.35
CA ALA A 91 -7.08 6.61 8.85
C ALA A 91 -7.68 5.56 9.80
N CYS A 92 -7.95 5.96 11.03
CA CYS A 92 -8.77 5.15 11.93
C CYS A 92 -10.23 5.23 11.47
N CYS A 93 -10.90 4.09 11.40
CA CYS A 93 -12.35 4.01 11.31
C CYS A 93 -12.99 4.52 12.62
#